data_AF-A0A420GIL7-F1
#
_entry.id   AF-A0A420GIL7-F1
#
_cell.length_a   1.000
_cell.length_b   1.000
_cell.length_c   1.000
_cell.angle_alpha   90.00
_cell.angle_beta   90.00
_cell.angle_gamma   90.00
#
_symmetry.space_group_name_H-M   'P 1'
#
loop_
_entity.id
_entity.type
_entity.pdbx_description
1 polymer ?
#
loop_
_entity_poly.entity_id
_entity_poly.type
_entity_poly.pdbx_seq_one_letter_code
_entity_poly.pdbx_strand_id
1 'polypeptide(L)'
;MKTKKRKHEDTEKSSKPKSKKVKIHNQVTISSSSLEEERSPFHIQTSSLYLPLSPVSQQYPIEGICAEHLSPLILTYYPPFNGLILSYSDPVLSENSFQNDGHTILLKNHDEYGVSWAWLTAEFLVLKPEKGTWLEGVISLQNDGFIGVVCWNLFNASIERRRLPSDWKWKDASEIPGFKEQENSDTHNCEGAGTYIDGQGRKINGVIKFRVADIESCQDRERGFLTIVGTMLSEEEELAYITNEEVGDKNRQTNTGRRLGGPYALGATNLGVVSQDVKNLEGQLIASDIPAS
;
A
#
# COMPACT_ATOMS: atom_id res chain seq x y z
N MET A 1 0.35 -88.44 28.53
CA MET A 1 -0.39 -88.90 27.33
C MET A 1 -0.72 -87.70 26.45
N LYS A 2 -0.42 -87.79 25.13
CA LYS A 2 -0.88 -86.95 23.98
C LYS A 2 -0.50 -85.44 24.00
N THR A 3 0.61 -84.97 23.41
CA THR A 3 1.02 -84.74 21.99
C THR A 3 0.69 -83.36 21.38
N LYS A 4 1.77 -82.71 20.86
CA LYS A 4 1.93 -81.77 19.70
C LYS A 4 1.86 -80.22 19.89
N LYS A 5 3.07 -79.60 19.83
CA LYS A 5 3.60 -78.48 18.96
C LYS A 5 2.59 -77.44 18.41
N ARG A 6 2.86 -76.12 18.27
CA ARG A 6 4.09 -75.31 18.02
C ARG A 6 3.75 -73.79 17.98
N LYS A 7 4.72 -72.89 18.36
CA LYS A 7 5.02 -71.47 17.94
C LYS A 7 3.87 -70.42 17.88
N HIS A 8 3.96 -69.12 18.17
CA HIS A 8 4.94 -67.99 18.20
C HIS A 8 4.24 -66.86 19.02
N GLU A 9 4.82 -65.96 19.82
CA GLU A 9 5.41 -64.63 19.51
C GLU A 9 5.56 -63.89 20.85
N ASP A 10 6.63 -63.11 21.04
CA ASP A 10 6.57 -61.65 21.31
C ASP A 10 7.93 -61.11 21.74
N THR A 11 8.31 -60.01 21.09
CA THR A 11 9.61 -59.37 21.19
C THR A 11 9.40 -57.95 21.72
N GLU A 12 9.83 -57.67 22.94
CA GLU A 12 10.08 -56.31 23.42
C GLU A 12 11.58 -56.15 23.71
N LYS A 13 12.21 -55.11 23.16
CA LYS A 13 13.03 -54.12 23.90
C LYS A 13 13.84 -53.17 23.01
N SER A 14 13.60 -51.88 23.25
CA SER A 14 14.54 -50.74 23.34
C SER A 14 15.63 -50.52 22.27
N SER A 15 15.57 -49.36 21.60
CA SER A 15 16.78 -48.66 21.12
C SER A 15 16.59 -47.14 21.00
N LYS A 16 17.60 -46.41 21.50
CA LYS A 16 17.77 -44.94 21.57
C LYS A 16 17.74 -44.24 20.19
N PRO A 17 17.27 -42.98 20.07
CA PRO A 17 17.40 -42.23 18.82
C PRO A 17 18.78 -41.54 18.72
N LYS A 18 19.53 -41.83 17.65
CA LYS A 18 20.74 -41.09 17.24
C LYS A 18 20.34 -39.96 16.30
N SER A 19 20.71 -38.73 16.65
CA SER A 19 20.55 -37.53 15.82
C SER A 19 21.48 -37.59 14.60
N LYS A 20 20.89 -37.71 13.40
CA LYS A 20 21.58 -37.49 12.12
C LYS A 20 21.48 -36.02 11.76
N LYS A 21 22.60 -35.29 11.82
CA LYS A 21 22.75 -33.97 11.22
C LYS A 21 22.63 -34.09 9.69
N VAL A 22 21.52 -33.60 9.15
CA VAL A 22 21.35 -33.38 7.70
C VAL A 22 22.06 -32.08 7.35
N LYS A 23 23.12 -32.18 6.53
CA LYS A 23 23.77 -31.03 5.90
C LYS A 23 22.87 -30.56 4.75
N ILE A 24 22.21 -29.42 4.92
CA ILE A 24 21.52 -28.75 3.82
C ILE A 24 22.60 -27.98 3.04
N HIS A 25 22.88 -28.48 1.84
CA HIS A 25 23.60 -27.75 0.81
C HIS A 25 22.55 -27.01 -0.01
N ASN A 26 22.57 -25.67 0.04
CA ASN A 26 21.96 -24.81 -0.97
C ASN A 26 22.63 -23.43 -0.85
N GLN A 27 23.83 -23.31 -1.40
CA GLN A 27 24.33 -22.01 -1.82
C GLN A 27 23.77 -21.76 -3.21
N VAL A 28 22.67 -21.00 -3.25
CA VAL A 28 22.24 -20.32 -4.48
C VAL A 28 23.26 -19.23 -4.73
N THR A 29 24.08 -19.43 -5.76
CA THR A 29 24.98 -18.43 -6.32
C THR A 29 24.14 -17.28 -6.86
N ILE A 30 24.03 -16.20 -6.09
CA ILE A 30 23.48 -14.93 -6.57
C ILE A 30 24.53 -14.34 -7.51
N SER A 31 24.32 -14.54 -8.81
CA SER A 31 25.03 -13.85 -9.86
C SER A 31 24.71 -12.36 -9.77
N SER A 32 25.72 -11.60 -9.36
CA SER A 32 25.76 -10.15 -9.32
C SER A 32 25.61 -9.55 -10.71
N SER A 33 24.45 -8.98 -11.01
CA SER A 33 24.27 -8.06 -12.14
C SER A 33 23.32 -6.94 -11.73
N SER A 34 23.86 -5.71 -11.74
CA SER A 34 23.21 -4.40 -11.53
C SER A 34 22.53 -4.17 -10.17
N LEU A 35 23.34 -3.73 -9.19
CA LEU A 35 22.87 -3.16 -7.92
C LEU A 35 22.35 -1.73 -8.15
N GLU A 36 21.17 -1.61 -8.73
CA GLU A 36 20.26 -0.57 -8.23
C GLU A 36 19.81 -1.09 -6.88
N GLU A 37 20.13 -0.39 -5.79
CA GLU A 37 19.65 -0.76 -4.46
C GLU A 37 18.12 -0.73 -4.52
N GLU A 38 17.49 -1.90 -4.70
CA GLU A 38 16.05 -2.10 -4.60
C GLU A 38 15.65 -1.66 -3.18
N ARG A 39 15.27 -0.39 -3.02
CA ARG A 39 14.85 0.15 -1.74
C ARG A 39 13.62 -0.61 -1.29
N SER A 40 13.71 -1.22 -0.12
CA SER A 40 12.56 -1.88 0.49
C SER A 40 11.46 -0.84 0.76
N PRO A 41 10.21 -1.10 0.35
CA PRO A 41 9.08 -0.21 0.64
C PRO A 41 8.62 -0.30 2.11
N PHE A 42 9.13 -1.29 2.86
CA PHE A 42 8.82 -1.47 4.28
C PHE A 42 9.79 -0.68 5.14
N HIS A 43 9.23 0.17 6.00
CA HIS A 43 9.97 1.04 6.90
C HIS A 43 9.53 0.77 8.34
N ILE A 44 10.49 0.64 9.25
CA ILE A 44 10.22 0.64 10.69
C ILE A 44 10.39 2.08 11.17
N GLN A 45 9.36 2.62 11.81
CA GLN A 45 9.34 3.99 12.30
C GLN A 45 8.86 4.01 13.76
N THR A 46 9.70 4.51 14.65
CA THR A 46 9.31 4.78 16.04
C THR A 46 8.62 6.14 16.11
N SER A 47 7.37 6.16 16.57
CA SER A 47 6.56 7.37 16.65
C SER A 47 5.87 7.49 18.01
N SER A 48 5.76 8.71 18.51
CA SER A 48 5.02 9.03 19.73
C SER A 48 3.72 9.77 19.40
N LEU A 49 2.61 9.25 19.91
CA LEU A 49 1.25 9.75 19.71
C LEU A 49 0.67 10.24 21.04
N TYR A 50 0.00 11.38 21.03
CA TYR A 50 -0.73 11.88 22.21
C TYR A 50 -2.17 11.40 22.15
N LEU A 51 -2.52 10.45 23.01
CA LEU A 51 -3.77 9.70 22.91
C LEU A 51 -4.61 9.79 24.20
N PRO A 52 -5.95 9.81 24.08
CA PRO A 52 -6.84 9.73 25.22
C PRO A 52 -6.96 8.28 25.71
N LEU A 53 -6.97 8.11 27.03
CA LEU A 53 -7.24 6.88 27.75
C LEU A 53 -8.66 6.92 28.32
N SER A 54 -9.48 5.95 27.91
CA SER A 54 -10.81 5.75 28.46
C SER A 54 -10.75 5.41 29.96
N PRO A 55 -11.69 5.92 30.79
CA PRO A 55 -11.72 5.61 32.22
C PRO A 55 -11.81 4.11 32.52
N VAL A 56 -12.44 3.34 31.63
CA VAL A 56 -12.65 1.89 31.78
C VAL A 56 -11.33 1.12 31.73
N SER A 57 -10.33 1.63 31.01
CA SER A 57 -9.04 0.98 30.83
C SER A 57 -7.95 1.47 31.79
N GLN A 58 -8.29 2.23 32.84
CA GLN A 58 -7.30 2.66 33.85
C GLN A 58 -6.57 1.49 34.54
N GLN A 59 -7.21 0.32 34.64
CA GLN A 59 -6.57 -0.87 35.20
C GLN A 59 -5.49 -1.46 34.27
N TYR A 60 -5.68 -1.34 32.95
CA TYR A 60 -4.82 -1.87 31.89
C TYR A 60 -4.63 -0.81 30.80
N PRO A 61 -3.83 0.25 31.08
CA PRO A 61 -3.81 1.45 30.26
C PRO A 61 -3.19 1.23 28.88
N ILE A 62 -2.14 0.41 28.80
CA ILE A 62 -1.45 0.13 27.53
C ILE A 62 -2.38 -0.65 26.61
N GLU A 63 -2.98 -1.72 27.10
CA GLU A 63 -3.91 -2.57 26.36
C GLU A 63 -5.15 -1.78 25.92
N GLY A 64 -5.66 -0.90 26.78
CA GLY A 64 -6.78 -0.03 26.47
C GLY A 64 -6.51 0.94 25.33
N ILE A 65 -5.43 1.72 25.41
CA ILE A 65 -5.06 2.69 24.36
C ILE A 65 -4.73 1.95 23.05
N CYS A 66 -4.03 0.81 23.13
CA CYS A 66 -3.70 0.02 21.96
C CYS A 66 -4.95 -0.56 21.29
N ALA A 67 -5.93 -1.04 22.06
CA ALA A 67 -7.19 -1.56 21.52
C ALA A 67 -8.06 -0.45 20.89
N GLU A 68 -8.11 0.72 21.53
CA GLU A 68 -8.96 1.83 21.10
C GLU A 68 -8.37 2.60 19.90
N HIS A 69 -7.07 2.87 19.89
CA HIS A 69 -6.45 3.77 18.91
C HIS A 69 -5.49 3.07 17.95
N LEU A 70 -4.65 2.13 18.40
CA LEU A 70 -3.64 1.51 17.52
C LEU A 70 -4.20 0.37 16.67
N SER A 71 -5.03 -0.49 17.26
CA SER A 71 -5.57 -1.68 16.58
C SER A 71 -6.43 -1.32 15.36
N PRO A 72 -7.26 -0.26 15.39
CA PRO A 72 -8.00 0.17 14.20
C PRO A 72 -7.11 0.73 13.08
N LEU A 73 -5.88 1.16 13.38
CA LEU A 73 -4.96 1.69 12.38
C LEU A 73 -4.28 0.59 11.54
N ILE A 74 -4.31 -0.66 12.00
CA ILE A 74 -3.73 -1.80 11.28
C ILE A 74 -4.43 -1.97 9.93
N LEU A 75 -3.63 -2.12 8.86
CA LEU A 75 -4.05 -2.21 7.47
C LEU A 75 -4.80 -0.98 6.94
N THR A 76 -4.65 0.17 7.60
CA THR A 76 -5.21 1.45 7.13
C THR A 76 -4.09 2.40 6.73
N TYR A 77 -4.38 3.23 5.72
CA TYR A 77 -3.50 4.33 5.36
C TYR A 77 -3.56 5.43 6.43
N TYR A 78 -2.44 5.69 7.09
CA TYR A 78 -2.31 6.75 8.09
C TYR A 78 -1.57 7.95 7.50
N PRO A 79 -2.25 9.08 7.25
CA PRO A 79 -1.66 10.21 6.53
C PRO A 79 -0.41 10.79 7.18
N PRO A 80 -0.30 10.93 8.52
CA PRO A 80 0.93 11.44 9.13
C PRO A 80 2.17 10.56 8.90
N PHE A 81 1.99 9.27 8.63
CA PHE A 81 3.10 8.36 8.30
C PHE A 81 3.29 8.20 6.78
N ASN A 82 2.47 8.86 5.96
CA ASN A 82 2.46 8.75 4.50
C ASN A 82 2.48 7.29 4.01
N GLY A 83 1.75 6.40 4.70
CA GLY A 83 1.84 4.98 4.41
C GLY A 83 0.79 4.16 5.16
N LEU A 84 0.80 2.86 4.89
CA LEU A 84 -0.13 1.91 5.50
C LEU A 84 0.55 1.18 6.66
N ILE A 85 -0.10 1.18 7.83
CA ILE A 85 0.43 0.56 9.03
C ILE A 85 0.16 -0.95 8.96
N LEU A 86 1.20 -1.78 9.00
CA LEU A 86 1.10 -3.24 8.98
C LEU A 86 1.00 -3.82 10.38
N SER A 87 1.85 -3.33 11.28
CA SER A 87 1.92 -3.78 12.66
C SER A 87 2.50 -2.69 13.54
N TYR A 88 2.29 -2.82 14.85
CA TYR A 88 3.00 -2.07 15.86
C TYR A 88 3.65 -3.02 16.87
N SER A 89 4.75 -2.60 17.47
CA SER A 89 5.49 -3.33 18.51
C SER A 89 5.94 -2.40 19.63
N ASP A 90 6.13 -3.00 20.80
CA ASP A 90 6.70 -2.37 22.00
C ASP A 90 6.08 -1.01 22.38
N PRO A 91 4.75 -0.96 22.65
CA PRO A 91 4.12 0.27 23.12
C PRO A 91 4.60 0.64 24.53
N VAL A 92 5.20 1.83 24.64
CA VAL A 92 5.67 2.44 25.89
C VAL A 92 4.83 3.67 26.19
N LEU A 93 4.23 3.69 27.38
CA LEU A 93 3.46 4.84 27.86
C LEU A 93 4.40 5.79 28.63
N SER A 94 4.22 7.09 28.46
CA SER A 94 5.05 8.12 29.09
C SER A 94 4.30 9.45 29.29
N GLU A 95 4.80 10.28 30.19
CA GLU A 95 4.28 11.63 30.43
C GLU A 95 4.68 12.60 29.29
N ASN A 96 5.86 12.40 28.72
CA ASN A 96 6.37 13.18 27.59
C ASN A 96 6.67 12.27 26.39
N SER A 97 6.81 12.85 25.20
CA SER A 97 7.12 12.10 23.99
C SER A 97 8.50 11.43 24.04
N PHE A 98 8.59 10.20 23.53
CA PHE A 98 9.83 9.40 23.43
C PHE A 98 10.57 9.18 24.76
N GLN A 99 9.86 9.22 25.88
CA GLN A 99 10.41 8.90 27.20
C GLN A 99 9.95 7.53 27.67
N ASN A 100 10.66 6.99 28.66
CA ASN A 100 10.29 5.77 29.36
C ASN A 100 10.38 6.05 30.85
N ASP A 101 9.26 6.45 31.43
CA ASP A 101 9.16 6.88 32.83
C ASP A 101 9.06 5.70 33.82
N GLY A 102 9.22 4.46 33.32
CA GLY A 102 9.22 3.25 34.13
C GLY A 102 7.83 2.70 34.42
N HIS A 103 7.63 2.17 35.64
CA HIS A 103 6.44 1.38 35.98
C HIS A 103 5.25 2.22 36.47
N THR A 104 5.49 3.46 36.90
CA THR A 104 4.44 4.35 37.41
C THR A 104 4.45 5.64 36.61
N ILE A 105 3.38 5.87 35.86
CA ILE A 105 3.25 7.02 34.96
C ILE A 105 2.05 7.84 35.43
N LEU A 106 2.22 9.16 35.48
CA LEU A 106 1.13 10.08 35.76
C LEU A 106 0.49 10.51 34.45
N LEU A 107 -0.80 10.25 34.30
CA LEU A 107 -1.57 10.76 33.16
C LEU A 107 -2.11 12.16 33.46
N LYS A 108 -2.19 12.98 32.41
CA LYS A 108 -2.74 14.33 32.51
C LYS A 108 -4.24 14.29 32.25
N ASN A 109 -5.04 14.65 33.25
CA ASN A 109 -6.45 14.93 33.02
C ASN A 109 -6.63 16.43 32.73
N HIS A 110 -7.39 16.74 31.69
CA HIS A 110 -7.79 18.11 31.37
C HIS A 110 -9.28 18.28 31.71
N ASP A 111 -9.57 19.28 32.54
CA ASP A 111 -10.91 19.69 32.95
C ASP A 111 -11.74 18.59 33.67
N GLU A 112 -13.07 18.64 33.49
CA GLU A 112 -14.06 17.82 34.20
C GLU A 112 -14.32 16.45 33.55
N TYR A 113 -13.72 16.20 32.39
CA TYR A 113 -13.89 14.94 31.68
C TYR A 113 -13.05 13.85 32.37
N GLY A 114 -13.63 12.67 32.60
CA GLY A 114 -12.91 11.54 33.21
C GLY A 114 -11.78 10.95 32.35
N VAL A 115 -11.51 11.52 31.18
CA VAL A 115 -10.55 11.02 30.19
C VAL A 115 -9.16 11.52 30.54
N SER A 116 -8.22 10.60 30.64
CA SER A 116 -6.82 10.92 30.92
C SER A 116 -6.02 10.92 29.62
N TRP A 117 -5.02 11.78 29.49
CA TRP A 117 -4.19 11.87 28.30
C TRP A 117 -2.74 11.48 28.63
N ALA A 118 -2.11 10.74 27.72
CA ALA A 118 -0.71 10.37 27.83
C ALA A 118 -0.06 10.26 26.44
N TRP A 119 1.27 10.25 26.44
CA TRP A 119 2.05 9.94 25.25
C TRP A 119 2.27 8.44 25.17
N LEU A 120 2.00 7.87 24.01
CA LEU A 120 2.30 6.49 23.69
C LEU A 120 3.36 6.47 22.60
N THR A 121 4.53 5.92 22.91
CA THR A 121 5.60 5.69 21.93
C THR A 121 5.55 4.23 21.51
N ALA A 122 5.47 3.96 20.21
CA ALA A 122 5.50 2.61 19.68
C ALA A 122 6.31 2.55 18.40
N GLU A 123 6.79 1.36 18.07
CA GLU A 123 7.39 1.08 16.76
C GLU A 123 6.31 0.66 15.79
N PHE A 124 6.26 1.28 14.63
CA PHE A 124 5.31 0.97 13.57
C PHE A 124 6.04 0.41 12.37
N LEU A 125 5.56 -0.73 11.85
CA LEU A 125 5.95 -1.22 10.55
C LEU A 125 5.02 -0.60 9.51
N VAL A 126 5.55 0.31 8.71
CA VAL A 126 4.79 1.08 7.71
C VAL A 126 5.20 0.63 6.32
N LEU A 127 4.22 0.25 5.51
CA LEU A 127 4.38 0.13 4.07
C LEU A 127 4.27 1.52 3.44
N LYS A 128 5.40 1.99 2.91
CA LYS A 128 5.51 3.27 2.22
C LYS A 128 6.16 3.00 0.85
N PRO A 129 5.36 2.68 -0.18
CA PRO A 129 5.90 2.59 -1.52
C PRO A 129 6.35 3.98 -1.96
N GLU A 130 7.51 4.09 -2.60
CA GLU A 130 7.96 5.34 -3.23
C GLU A 130 7.73 5.25 -4.74
N LYS A 131 7.42 6.40 -5.37
CA LYS A 131 7.37 6.49 -6.83
C LYS A 131 8.71 6.06 -7.40
N GLY A 132 8.68 5.18 -8.40
CA GLY A 132 9.88 4.61 -9.00
C GLY A 132 10.34 3.28 -8.40
N THR A 133 9.75 2.81 -7.29
CA THR A 133 10.15 1.53 -6.68
C THR A 133 9.65 0.35 -7.51
N TRP A 134 10.47 -0.68 -7.68
CA TRP A 134 10.06 -1.95 -8.29
C TRP A 134 9.27 -2.80 -7.31
N LEU A 135 8.09 -3.25 -7.73
CA LEU A 135 7.22 -4.15 -6.98
C LEU A 135 6.92 -5.41 -7.80
N GLU A 136 6.69 -6.51 -7.10
CA GLU A 136 6.23 -7.76 -7.68
C GLU A 136 4.83 -8.11 -7.18
N GLY A 137 4.01 -8.65 -8.08
CA GLY A 137 2.67 -9.09 -7.72
C GLY A 137 2.10 -10.09 -8.70
N VAL A 138 1.09 -10.84 -8.23
CA VAL A 138 0.40 -11.85 -9.03
C VAL A 138 -0.75 -11.18 -9.77
N ILE A 139 -0.89 -11.47 -11.06
CA ILE A 139 -2.03 -11.00 -11.86
C ILE A 139 -3.31 -11.67 -11.34
N SER A 140 -4.27 -10.87 -10.90
CA SER A 140 -5.58 -11.33 -10.44
C SER A 140 -6.68 -11.11 -11.48
N LEU A 141 -6.68 -9.94 -12.13
CA LEU A 141 -7.70 -9.53 -13.10
C LEU A 141 -7.00 -9.02 -14.36
N GLN A 142 -7.48 -9.45 -15.53
CA GLN A 142 -7.03 -8.92 -16.81
C GLN A 142 -8.23 -8.39 -17.59
N ASN A 143 -8.12 -7.16 -18.06
CA ASN A 143 -9.09 -6.52 -18.93
C ASN A 143 -8.36 -5.75 -20.04
N ASP A 144 -9.02 -5.47 -21.16
CA ASP A 144 -8.43 -4.72 -22.28
C ASP A 144 -7.92 -3.33 -21.87
N GLY A 145 -8.54 -2.71 -20.86
CA GLY A 145 -8.15 -1.39 -20.36
C GLY A 145 -7.09 -1.36 -19.26
N PHE A 146 -7.00 -2.40 -18.43
CA PHE A 146 -6.09 -2.44 -17.28
C PHE A 146 -5.82 -3.88 -16.80
N ILE A 147 -4.69 -4.05 -16.12
CA ILE A 147 -4.32 -5.30 -15.43
C ILE A 147 -4.37 -5.05 -13.93
N GLY A 148 -5.17 -5.85 -13.23
CA GLY A 148 -5.22 -5.91 -11.77
C GLY A 148 -4.17 -6.88 -11.24
N VAL A 149 -3.32 -6.39 -10.35
CA VAL A 149 -2.19 -7.11 -9.75
C VAL A 149 -2.36 -7.06 -8.24
N VAL A 150 -2.06 -8.16 -7.55
CA VAL A 150 -2.05 -8.19 -6.09
C VAL A 150 -0.62 -8.39 -5.60
N CYS A 151 -0.10 -7.40 -4.87
CA CYS A 151 1.21 -7.43 -4.26
C CYS A 151 1.12 -8.08 -2.87
N TRP A 152 2.02 -9.02 -2.58
CA TRP A 152 2.07 -9.80 -1.32
C TRP A 152 0.73 -10.40 -0.87
N ASN A 153 -0.20 -10.66 -1.79
CA ASN A 153 -1.55 -11.14 -1.49
C ASN A 153 -2.38 -10.21 -0.57
N LEU A 154 -2.01 -8.94 -0.44
CA LEU A 154 -2.71 -7.96 0.40
C LEU A 154 -3.07 -6.68 -0.36
N PHE A 155 -2.14 -6.14 -1.17
CA PHE A 155 -2.30 -4.81 -1.76
C PHE A 155 -2.73 -4.90 -3.21
N ASN A 156 -3.81 -4.20 -3.54
CA ASN A 156 -4.26 -4.09 -4.91
C ASN A 156 -3.42 -3.05 -5.65
N ALA A 157 -2.94 -3.44 -6.81
CA ALA A 157 -2.27 -2.59 -7.76
C ALA A 157 -2.99 -2.67 -9.11
N SER A 158 -3.05 -1.53 -9.81
CA SER A 158 -3.63 -1.45 -11.15
C SER A 158 -2.59 -0.91 -12.12
N ILE A 159 -2.50 -1.53 -13.29
CA ILE A 159 -1.63 -1.07 -14.38
C ILE A 159 -2.52 -0.78 -15.57
N GLU A 160 -2.64 0.49 -15.94
CA GLU A 160 -3.42 0.90 -17.10
C GLU A 160 -2.76 0.46 -18.40
N ARG A 161 -3.57 0.20 -19.45
CA ARG A 161 -3.08 -0.16 -20.78
C ARG A 161 -2.06 0.84 -21.33
N ARG A 162 -2.25 2.13 -21.05
CA ARG A 162 -1.34 3.20 -21.51
C ARG A 162 0.05 3.12 -20.89
N ARG A 163 0.18 2.47 -19.73
CA ARG A 163 1.42 2.25 -18.99
C ARG A 163 1.99 0.84 -19.18
N LEU A 164 1.38 0.05 -20.07
CA LEU A 164 1.91 -1.25 -20.51
C LEU A 164 2.85 -1.07 -21.71
N PRO A 165 3.77 -2.01 -21.94
CA PRO A 165 4.62 -1.99 -23.12
C PRO A 165 3.78 -2.11 -24.40
N SER A 166 4.19 -1.40 -25.47
CA SER A 166 3.47 -1.40 -26.76
C SER A 166 3.44 -2.77 -27.45
N ASP A 167 4.33 -3.68 -27.05
CA ASP A 167 4.40 -5.04 -27.57
C ASP A 167 3.23 -5.92 -27.11
N TRP A 168 2.56 -5.54 -26.02
CA TRP A 168 1.50 -6.33 -25.41
C TRP A 168 0.17 -6.08 -26.10
N LYS A 169 -0.47 -7.16 -26.56
CA LYS A 169 -1.77 -7.11 -27.22
C LYS A 169 -2.80 -7.92 -26.45
N TRP A 170 -3.94 -7.29 -26.21
CA TRP A 170 -5.12 -7.98 -25.72
C TRP A 170 -5.67 -8.92 -26.79
N LYS A 171 -6.05 -10.13 -26.39
CA LYS A 171 -6.87 -11.03 -27.21
C LYS A 171 -8.05 -11.53 -26.39
N ASP A 172 -9.24 -11.44 -26.97
CA ASP A 172 -10.45 -12.00 -26.38
C ASP A 172 -10.39 -13.53 -26.37
N ALA A 173 -11.10 -14.14 -25.41
CA ALA A 173 -11.20 -15.61 -25.25
C ALA A 173 -11.57 -16.31 -26.58
N SER A 174 -12.41 -15.67 -27.39
CA SER A 174 -12.91 -16.16 -28.67
C SER A 174 -11.85 -16.27 -29.76
N GLU A 175 -10.75 -15.51 -29.66
CA GLU A 175 -9.67 -15.46 -30.67
C GLU A 175 -8.51 -16.41 -30.36
N ILE A 176 -8.56 -17.14 -29.24
CA ILE A 176 -7.49 -18.03 -28.79
C ILE A 176 -7.80 -19.47 -29.26
N PRO A 177 -7.11 -20.00 -30.29
CA PRO A 177 -7.31 -21.38 -30.73
C PRO A 177 -6.85 -22.34 -29.63
N GLY A 178 -7.79 -23.07 -29.03
CA GLY A 178 -7.53 -24.03 -27.95
C GLY A 178 -8.35 -23.82 -26.67
N PHE A 179 -9.13 -22.73 -26.56
CA PHE A 179 -10.11 -22.54 -25.49
C PHE A 179 -11.38 -23.37 -25.75
N LYS A 180 -11.21 -24.67 -26.03
CA LYS A 180 -12.34 -25.61 -26.05
C LYS A 180 -12.60 -26.02 -24.60
N GLU A 181 -13.77 -25.61 -24.13
CA GLU A 181 -14.50 -26.07 -22.94
C GLU A 181 -13.90 -27.33 -22.29
N GLN A 182 -13.17 -27.12 -21.20
CA GLN A 182 -12.96 -28.16 -20.21
C GLN A 182 -14.07 -27.98 -19.17
N GLU A 183 -15.26 -28.49 -19.50
CA GLU A 183 -16.38 -28.64 -18.57
C GLU A 183 -15.95 -29.58 -17.43
N ASN A 184 -15.52 -28.99 -16.30
CA ASN A 184 -15.85 -29.43 -14.94
C ASN A 184 -15.01 -28.66 -13.90
N SER A 185 -15.51 -27.49 -13.48
CA SER A 185 -15.61 -27.11 -12.07
C SER A 185 -16.27 -25.73 -11.99
N ASP A 186 -17.54 -25.73 -11.61
CA ASP A 186 -18.22 -24.72 -10.79
C ASP A 186 -17.95 -23.22 -11.08
N THR A 187 -18.93 -22.62 -11.76
CA THR A 187 -19.55 -21.32 -11.43
C THR A 187 -18.89 -20.02 -11.97
N HIS A 188 -19.62 -19.38 -12.89
CA HIS A 188 -19.42 -18.07 -13.55
C HIS A 188 -18.33 -17.97 -14.62
N ASN A 189 -18.64 -18.49 -15.81
CA ASN A 189 -17.95 -18.12 -17.05
C ASN A 189 -18.29 -16.65 -17.37
N CYS A 190 -17.38 -15.73 -17.06
CA CYS A 190 -17.50 -14.33 -17.48
C CYS A 190 -17.22 -14.23 -18.98
N GLU A 191 -18.27 -13.93 -19.73
CA GLU A 191 -18.22 -13.49 -21.12
C GLU A 191 -17.25 -12.28 -21.18
N GLY A 192 -16.02 -12.48 -21.67
CA GLY A 192 -14.94 -11.47 -21.66
C GLY A 192 -13.59 -11.90 -21.08
N ALA A 193 -13.36 -13.18 -20.80
CA ALA A 193 -12.07 -13.69 -20.29
C ALA A 193 -10.94 -13.67 -21.35
N GLY A 194 -10.55 -12.48 -21.84
CA GLY A 194 -9.36 -12.32 -22.68
C GLY A 194 -8.07 -12.44 -21.87
N THR A 195 -6.95 -12.58 -22.59
CA THR A 195 -5.62 -12.67 -21.97
C THR A 195 -4.66 -11.76 -22.73
N TYR A 196 -3.76 -11.10 -22.01
CA TYR A 196 -2.67 -10.38 -22.64
C TYR A 196 -1.62 -11.32 -23.21
N ILE A 197 -1.19 -11.02 -24.43
CA ILE A 197 -0.12 -11.73 -25.12
C ILE A 197 1.03 -10.75 -25.32
N ASP A 198 2.23 -11.17 -24.90
CA ASP A 198 3.47 -10.43 -25.10
C ASP A 198 3.89 -10.42 -26.59
N GLY A 199 4.84 -9.57 -26.97
CA GLY A 199 5.35 -9.46 -28.35
C GLY A 199 5.90 -10.77 -28.91
N GLN A 200 6.26 -11.72 -28.03
CA GLN A 200 6.72 -13.07 -28.39
C GLN A 200 5.61 -14.13 -28.49
N GLY A 201 4.33 -13.75 -28.35
CA GLY A 201 3.21 -14.68 -28.44
C GLY A 201 2.95 -15.48 -27.17
N ARG A 202 3.62 -15.16 -26.06
CA ARG A 202 3.45 -15.84 -24.77
C ARG A 202 2.32 -15.19 -23.97
N LYS A 203 1.46 -16.02 -23.37
CA LYS A 203 0.39 -15.56 -22.48
C LYS A 203 0.99 -15.02 -21.19
N ILE A 204 0.59 -13.83 -20.80
CA ILE A 204 1.07 -13.18 -19.58
C ILE A 204 0.21 -13.65 -18.42
N ASN A 205 0.72 -14.63 -17.67
CA ASN A 205 0.08 -15.18 -16.48
C ASN A 205 1.13 -15.36 -15.37
N GLY A 206 0.74 -15.12 -14.12
CA GLY A 206 1.58 -15.33 -12.95
C GLY A 206 2.09 -14.04 -12.32
N VAL A 207 3.36 -14.07 -11.87
CA VAL A 207 4.01 -12.95 -11.19
C VAL A 207 4.57 -11.99 -12.23
N ILE A 208 4.28 -10.70 -12.07
CA ILE A 208 4.85 -9.63 -12.87
C ILE A 208 5.58 -8.63 -11.99
N LYS A 209 6.67 -8.07 -12.53
CA LYS A 209 7.40 -6.97 -11.93
C LYS A 209 6.99 -5.68 -12.63
N PHE A 210 6.69 -4.66 -11.86
CA PHE A 210 6.30 -3.34 -12.36
C PHE A 210 6.86 -2.25 -11.44
N ARG A 211 6.91 -1.03 -11.93
CA ARG A 211 7.35 0.15 -11.17
C ARG A 211 6.15 0.90 -10.62
N VAL A 212 6.26 1.46 -9.41
CA VAL A 212 5.22 2.33 -8.83
C VAL A 212 5.23 3.67 -9.55
N ALA A 213 4.15 4.02 -10.22
CA ALA A 213 3.98 5.31 -10.88
C ALA A 213 3.32 6.33 -9.95
N ASP A 214 2.20 5.93 -9.36
CA ASP A 214 1.49 6.77 -8.39
C ASP A 214 0.83 5.93 -7.30
N ILE A 215 0.48 6.60 -6.21
CA ILE A 215 -0.12 5.98 -5.04
C ILE A 215 -1.38 6.76 -4.73
N GLU A 216 -2.51 6.13 -4.98
CA GLU A 216 -3.82 6.69 -4.65
C GLU A 216 -4.20 6.25 -3.25
N SER A 217 -4.35 7.23 -2.36
CA SER A 217 -4.93 7.02 -1.03
C SER A 217 -6.34 7.57 -1.04
N CYS A 218 -7.34 6.69 -0.91
CA CYS A 218 -8.72 7.11 -0.69
C CYS A 218 -8.97 7.04 0.82
N GLN A 219 -9.10 8.21 1.46
CA GLN A 219 -9.61 8.30 2.83
C GLN A 219 -11.13 8.22 2.79
N ASP A 220 -11.68 7.01 2.81
CA ASP A 220 -13.07 6.86 3.22
C ASP A 220 -13.14 6.92 4.75
N ARG A 221 -14.29 7.37 5.28
CA ARG A 221 -14.50 7.64 6.72
C ARG A 221 -14.23 6.46 7.64
N GLU A 222 -14.24 5.24 7.11
CA GLU A 222 -14.17 4.02 7.89
C GLU A 222 -12.91 3.17 7.61
N ARG A 223 -12.38 3.19 6.37
CA ARG A 223 -11.17 2.44 5.99
C ARG A 223 -10.42 3.14 4.87
N GLY A 224 -9.24 3.66 5.18
CA GLY A 224 -8.33 4.21 4.17
C GLY A 224 -7.69 3.07 3.38
N PHE A 225 -8.08 2.90 2.11
CA PHE A 225 -7.45 1.94 1.21
C PHE A 225 -6.31 2.59 0.43
N LEU A 226 -5.24 1.82 0.22
CA LEU A 226 -4.11 2.19 -0.61
C LEU A 226 -4.20 1.42 -1.94
N THR A 227 -4.34 2.15 -3.04
CA THR A 227 -4.28 1.58 -4.39
C THR A 227 -2.99 2.01 -5.05
N ILE A 228 -2.19 1.04 -5.49
CA ILE A 228 -0.91 1.31 -6.13
C ILE A 228 -1.14 1.36 -7.65
N VAL A 229 -0.82 2.48 -8.29
CA VAL A 229 -0.85 2.58 -9.74
C VAL A 229 0.53 2.24 -10.28
N GLY A 230 0.63 1.18 -11.06
CA GLY A 230 1.88 0.68 -11.63
C GLY A 230 2.13 1.18 -13.05
N THR A 231 3.39 1.07 -13.46
CA THR A 231 3.88 1.30 -14.83
C THR A 231 4.92 0.25 -15.19
N MET A 232 4.98 -0.10 -16.47
CA MET A 232 6.04 -0.95 -17.05
C MET A 232 6.85 -0.21 -18.11
N LEU A 233 6.61 1.09 -18.29
CA LEU A 233 7.34 1.94 -19.22
C LEU A 233 8.70 2.38 -18.65
N SER A 234 9.60 2.79 -19.53
CA SER A 234 10.85 3.45 -19.14
C SER A 234 10.58 4.80 -18.43
N GLU A 235 11.57 5.34 -17.71
CA GLU A 235 11.43 6.67 -17.05
C GLU A 235 11.11 7.77 -18.06
N GLU A 236 11.76 7.75 -19.22
CA GLU A 236 11.58 8.76 -20.26
C GLU A 236 10.16 8.74 -20.85
N GLU A 237 9.63 7.55 -21.13
CA GLU A 237 8.29 7.37 -21.67
C GLU A 237 7.20 7.71 -20.64
N GLU A 238 7.43 7.41 -19.37
CA GLU A 238 6.51 7.79 -18.29
C GLU A 238 6.46 9.31 -18.11
N LEU A 239 7.60 10.00 -18.14
CA LEU A 239 7.65 11.46 -18.06
C LEU A 239 6.95 12.11 -19.26
N ALA A 240 7.14 11.55 -20.47
CA ALA A 240 6.43 11.99 -21.65
C ALA A 240 4.91 11.77 -21.51
N TYR A 241 4.49 10.66 -20.91
CA TYR A 241 3.08 10.40 -20.63
C TYR A 241 2.48 11.42 -19.65
N ILE A 242 3.15 11.66 -18.53
CA ILE A 242 2.71 12.61 -17.49
C ILE A 242 2.59 14.03 -18.05
N THR A 243 3.59 14.48 -18.81
CA THR A 243 3.56 15.82 -19.43
C THR A 243 2.41 15.97 -20.42
N ASN A 244 2.14 14.94 -21.22
CA ASN A 244 0.99 14.93 -22.13
C ASN A 244 -0.36 14.95 -21.38
N GLU A 245 -0.44 14.24 -20.26
CA GLU A 245 -1.64 14.21 -19.41
C GLU A 245 -1.90 15.57 -18.76
N GLU A 246 -0.87 16.20 -18.18
CA GLU A 246 -0.98 17.55 -17.60
C GLU A 246 -1.40 18.60 -18.65
N VAL A 247 -0.85 18.53 -19.86
CA VAL A 247 -1.23 19.43 -20.96
C VAL A 247 -2.67 19.16 -21.41
N GLY A 248 -3.09 17.89 -21.44
CA GLY A 248 -4.45 17.48 -21.73
C GLY A 248 -5.46 18.04 -20.72
N ASP A 249 -5.14 17.97 -19.43
CA ASP A 249 -6.01 18.48 -18.36
C ASP A 249 -6.08 20.00 -18.31
N LYS A 250 -4.95 20.70 -18.52
CA LYS A 250 -4.93 22.16 -18.69
C LYS A 250 -5.79 22.59 -19.89
N ASN A 251 -5.72 21.87 -21.01
CA ASN A 251 -6.58 22.11 -22.17
C ASN A 251 -8.06 21.81 -21.89
N ARG A 252 -8.38 20.81 -21.08
CA ARG A 252 -9.77 20.51 -20.68
C ARG A 252 -10.33 21.58 -19.75
N GLN A 253 -9.59 22.03 -18.74
CA GLN A 253 -10.02 23.11 -17.83
C GLN A 253 -10.24 24.44 -18.54
N THR A 254 -9.36 24.80 -19.48
CA THR A 254 -9.53 26.03 -20.28
C THR A 254 -10.72 25.93 -21.24
N ASN A 255 -11.07 24.73 -21.71
CA ASN A 255 -12.21 24.52 -22.61
C ASN A 255 -13.55 24.41 -21.86
N THR A 256 -13.58 23.82 -20.66
CA THR A 256 -14.77 23.82 -19.78
C THR A 256 -15.07 25.21 -19.22
N GLY A 257 -14.03 25.98 -18.86
CA GLY A 257 -14.13 27.39 -18.48
C GLY A 257 -14.43 28.36 -19.62
N ARG A 258 -14.38 27.92 -20.89
CA ARG A 258 -14.85 28.70 -22.06
C ARG A 258 -16.33 28.47 -22.40
N ARG A 259 -16.91 27.35 -21.97
CA ARG A 259 -18.31 26.98 -22.25
C ARG A 259 -19.29 27.50 -21.20
N LEU A 260 -18.83 27.69 -19.97
CA LEU A 260 -19.48 28.53 -18.98
C LEU A 260 -18.90 29.92 -19.19
N GLY A 261 -19.72 30.89 -19.57
CA GLY A 261 -19.28 32.19 -20.08
C GLY A 261 -18.17 32.83 -19.25
N GLY A 262 -17.36 33.65 -19.91
CA GLY A 262 -16.19 34.32 -19.32
C GLY A 262 -16.48 35.07 -18.01
N PRO A 263 -15.51 35.83 -17.47
CA PRO A 263 -15.47 36.29 -16.07
C PRO A 263 -16.66 37.12 -15.53
N TYR A 264 -17.71 37.36 -16.33
CA TYR A 264 -18.97 38.01 -15.96
C TYR A 264 -20.22 37.12 -16.10
N ALA A 265 -20.10 35.81 -16.31
CA ALA A 265 -21.27 34.93 -16.33
C ALA A 265 -21.84 34.70 -14.92
N LEU A 266 -23.02 35.28 -14.66
CA LEU A 266 -23.83 35.01 -13.48
C LEU A 266 -24.45 33.62 -13.58
N GLY A 267 -23.94 32.64 -12.83
CA GLY A 267 -24.64 31.37 -12.65
C GLY A 267 -23.82 30.25 -12.01
N ALA A 268 -24.38 29.67 -10.95
CA ALA A 268 -24.03 28.43 -10.25
C ALA A 268 -22.82 28.46 -9.30
N THR A 269 -23.10 28.89 -8.06
CA THR A 269 -22.56 28.35 -6.79
C THR A 269 -21.10 27.92 -6.78
N ASN A 270 -20.20 28.90 -6.64
CA ASN A 270 -18.86 28.64 -6.11
C ASN A 270 -18.95 28.54 -4.58
N LEU A 271 -19.01 27.31 -4.07
CA LEU A 271 -18.56 27.01 -2.70
C LEU A 271 -17.02 27.10 -2.73
N GLY A 272 -16.50 28.34 -2.73
CA GLY A 272 -15.09 28.64 -2.91
C GLY A 272 -14.29 28.44 -1.63
N VAL A 273 -13.54 27.35 -1.55
CA VAL A 273 -12.32 27.30 -0.74
C VAL A 273 -11.28 28.13 -1.48
N VAL A 274 -11.00 29.33 -0.98
CA VAL A 274 -9.92 30.19 -1.49
C VAL A 274 -8.60 29.62 -0.99
N SER A 275 -7.81 29.03 -1.88
CA SER A 275 -6.40 28.74 -1.61
C SER A 275 -5.62 30.04 -1.85
N GLN A 276 -5.00 30.59 -0.80
CA GLN A 276 -4.13 31.76 -0.93
C GLN A 276 -2.79 31.31 -1.52
N ASP A 277 -2.54 31.70 -2.77
CA ASP A 277 -1.20 31.64 -3.36
C ASP A 277 -0.30 32.69 -2.69
N VAL A 278 0.59 32.23 -1.81
CA VAL A 278 1.65 33.06 -1.22
C VAL A 278 2.73 33.25 -2.28
N LYS A 279 2.61 34.29 -3.11
CA LYS A 279 3.71 34.86 -3.93
C LYS A 279 3.26 36.21 -4.51
N ASN A 280 3.52 37.28 -3.75
CA ASN A 280 3.93 38.61 -4.22
C ASN A 280 3.72 39.63 -3.09
N LEU A 281 4.72 39.79 -2.24
CA LEU A 281 4.75 40.86 -1.23
C LEU A 281 6.09 41.59 -1.13
N GLU A 282 6.97 41.47 -2.14
CA GLU A 282 8.22 42.25 -2.20
C GLU A 282 8.24 43.34 -3.29
N GLY A 283 7.09 43.64 -3.90
CA GLY A 283 7.04 44.53 -5.08
C GLY A 283 6.42 45.91 -4.88
N GLN A 284 6.03 46.31 -3.67
CA GLN A 284 5.22 47.53 -3.52
C GLN A 284 5.42 48.28 -2.20
N LEU A 285 6.67 48.60 -1.87
CA LEU A 285 7.01 49.63 -0.89
C LEU A 285 8.31 50.30 -1.35
N ILE A 286 8.24 51.19 -2.37
CA ILE A 286 9.07 52.39 -2.59
C ILE A 286 8.43 53.08 -3.81
N ALA A 287 7.39 53.89 -3.62
CA ALA A 287 6.96 54.91 -4.59
C ALA A 287 5.81 55.77 -4.04
N SER A 288 6.09 56.62 -3.06
CA SER A 288 5.44 57.93 -2.90
C SER A 288 5.89 58.54 -1.56
N ASP A 289 6.69 59.60 -1.61
CA ASP A 289 6.54 60.80 -0.76
C ASP A 289 7.74 61.75 -0.95
N ILE A 290 7.60 62.69 -1.89
CA ILE A 290 8.31 63.96 -1.89
C ILE A 290 7.32 65.05 -2.32
N PRO A 291 6.89 65.97 -1.43
CA PRO A 291 6.29 67.22 -1.86
C PRO A 291 7.37 68.29 -2.04
N ALA A 292 7.33 68.96 -3.19
CA ALA A 292 8.06 70.18 -3.47
C ALA A 292 7.16 71.40 -3.26
N SER A 293 7.77 72.45 -2.69
CA SER A 293 7.28 73.83 -2.46
C SER A 293 6.38 74.07 -1.25
#